data_AF-X8GQI9-F1
#
_entry.id   AF-X8GQI9-F1
#
_cell.length_a   1.000
_cell.length_b   1.000
_cell.length_c   1.000
_cell.angle_alpha   90.00
_cell.angle_beta   90.00
_cell.angle_gamma   90.00
#
_symmetry.space_group_name_H-M   'P 1'
#
loop_
_entity.id
_entity.type
_entity.pdbx_description
1 polymer ?
#
loop_
_entity_poly.entity_id
_entity_poly.type
_entity_poly.pdbx_seq_one_letter_code
_entity_poly.pdbx_strand_id
1 'polypeptide(L)'
;QIGSVVKFALHTTNIPAGHEKINSLVFSDVLPSGYEVDIEATKQASADYDISYDASTRRMVFTANAALLTQINSDLTKTAKVPAPIVTGKVTKESTTYVNDFDLTINNVYSVKSNVVKVHTPTPKVPNHPNKPELQRPKTGDLGNLPIMILLLLASGGVLAGTLVVKRKKQA
;
A
#
# COMPACT_ATOMS: atom_id res chain seq x y z
N GLN A 1 0.66 -0.48 8.41
CA GLN A 1 2.08 -0.83 8.58
C GLN A 1 2.91 0.17 7.79
N ILE A 2 3.82 0.90 8.44
CA ILE A 2 4.81 1.78 7.79
C ILE A 2 6.02 0.96 7.32
N GLY A 3 6.67 1.36 6.23
CA GLY A 3 7.96 0.81 5.80
C GLY A 3 7.86 -0.51 5.02
N SER A 4 6.66 -1.04 4.79
CA SER A 4 6.43 -2.19 3.92
C SER A 4 6.96 -1.91 2.51
N VAL A 5 7.68 -2.87 1.92
CA VAL A 5 8.16 -2.75 0.55
C VAL A 5 6.99 -2.96 -0.42
N VAL A 6 6.79 -2.00 -1.32
CA VAL A 6 5.74 -2.00 -2.34
C VAL A 6 6.39 -1.82 -3.70
N LYS A 7 5.95 -2.62 -4.68
CA LYS A 7 6.45 -2.57 -6.06
C LYS A 7 5.35 -2.13 -7.02
N PHE A 8 5.68 -1.25 -7.96
CA PHE A 8 4.81 -0.89 -9.08
C PHE A 8 5.44 -1.41 -10.37
N ALA A 9 4.71 -2.26 -11.11
CA ALA A 9 5.14 -2.80 -12.39
C ALA A 9 4.43 -2.05 -13.52
N LEU A 10 5.20 -1.41 -14.41
CA LEU A 10 4.68 -0.51 -15.44
C LEU A 10 4.29 -1.32 -16.69
N HIS A 11 3.18 -2.06 -16.59
CA HIS A 11 2.71 -2.97 -17.63
C HIS A 11 2.15 -2.23 -18.85
N THR A 12 2.71 -2.51 -20.03
CA THR A 12 2.15 -2.13 -21.33
C THR A 12 1.77 -3.38 -22.14
N THR A 13 0.95 -3.20 -23.18
CA THR A 13 0.69 -4.24 -24.17
C THR A 13 1.93 -4.48 -25.05
N ASN A 14 2.07 -5.69 -25.59
CA ASN A 14 3.08 -5.97 -26.61
C ASN A 14 2.89 -5.04 -27.82
N ILE A 15 4.00 -4.67 -28.47
CA ILE A 15 4.00 -3.89 -29.71
C ILE A 15 3.48 -4.80 -30.84
N PRO A 16 2.47 -4.40 -31.62
CA PRO A 16 1.84 -5.26 -32.62
C PRO A 16 2.76 -5.55 -33.81
N ALA A 17 2.52 -6.69 -34.47
CA ALA A 17 3.14 -7.02 -35.76
C ALA A 17 2.91 -5.93 -36.82
N GLY A 18 3.91 -5.68 -37.66
CA GLY A 18 3.89 -4.62 -38.67
C GLY A 18 4.29 -3.24 -38.14
N HIS A 19 4.94 -3.17 -36.98
CA HIS A 19 5.35 -1.90 -36.37
C HIS A 19 6.54 -1.24 -37.10
N GLU A 20 6.59 0.08 -37.07
CA GLU A 20 7.77 0.83 -37.51
C GLU A 20 8.98 0.55 -36.59
N LYS A 21 10.18 0.90 -37.07
CA LYS A 21 11.40 0.79 -36.27
C LYS A 21 11.30 1.67 -35.01
N ILE A 22 11.43 1.05 -33.85
CA ILE A 22 11.42 1.70 -32.53
C ILE A 22 12.82 2.20 -32.20
N ASN A 23 13.05 3.51 -32.33
CA ASN A 23 14.32 4.17 -32.02
C ASN A 23 14.31 4.76 -30.59
N SER A 24 13.15 4.91 -29.97
CA SER A 24 12.96 5.41 -28.60
C SER A 24 11.73 4.76 -27.97
N LEU A 25 11.85 4.30 -26.73
CA LEU A 25 10.74 3.78 -25.92
C LEU A 25 11.00 4.19 -24.46
N VAL A 26 10.12 5.00 -23.89
CA VAL A 26 10.33 5.66 -22.59
C VAL A 26 9.08 5.57 -21.73
N PHE A 27 9.21 5.00 -20.53
CA PHE A 27 8.19 5.10 -19.48
C PHE A 27 8.51 6.29 -18.56
N SER A 28 7.49 7.04 -18.15
CA SER A 28 7.58 8.20 -17.26
C SER A 28 6.51 8.10 -16.18
N ASP A 29 6.91 7.90 -14.94
CA ASP A 29 6.05 7.72 -13.77
C ASP A 29 6.25 8.89 -12.78
N VAL A 30 5.19 9.34 -12.10
CA VAL A 30 5.25 10.41 -11.09
C VAL A 30 4.83 9.84 -9.73
N LEU A 31 5.82 9.44 -8.94
CA LEU A 31 5.60 8.57 -7.79
C LEU A 31 4.75 9.25 -6.70
N PRO A 32 3.82 8.51 -6.06
CA PRO A 32 2.86 9.06 -5.11
C PRO A 32 3.50 9.64 -3.84
N SER A 33 2.86 10.66 -3.27
CA SER A 33 3.35 11.35 -2.07
C SER A 33 3.43 10.41 -0.84
N GLY A 34 4.64 10.23 -0.31
CA GLY A 34 4.90 9.30 0.79
C GLY A 34 5.27 7.88 0.33
N TYR A 35 5.69 7.72 -0.92
CA TYR A 35 6.42 6.55 -1.40
C TYR A 35 7.91 6.92 -1.53
N GLU A 36 8.76 6.22 -0.78
CA GLU A 36 10.21 6.37 -0.81
C GLU A 36 10.78 5.35 -1.79
N VAL A 37 11.30 5.82 -2.93
CA VAL A 37 11.84 4.94 -3.97
C VAL A 37 13.21 4.38 -3.58
N ASP A 38 13.38 3.08 -3.79
CA ASP A 38 14.66 2.37 -3.71
C ASP A 38 15.27 2.33 -5.12
N ILE A 39 16.17 3.29 -5.40
CA ILE A 39 16.72 3.50 -6.74
C ILE A 39 17.60 2.30 -7.16
N GLU A 40 18.31 1.67 -6.23
CA GLU A 40 19.21 0.55 -6.54
C GLU A 40 18.42 -0.74 -6.78
N ALA A 41 17.44 -1.05 -5.93
CA ALA A 41 16.55 -2.19 -6.17
C ALA A 41 15.70 -2.00 -7.44
N THR A 42 15.29 -0.77 -7.77
CA THR A 42 14.57 -0.45 -9.01
C THR A 42 15.45 -0.68 -10.25
N LYS A 43 16.73 -0.29 -10.21
CA LYS A 43 17.72 -0.57 -11.27
C LYS A 43 17.96 -2.07 -11.43
N GLN A 44 18.17 -2.79 -10.32
CA GLN A 44 18.36 -4.24 -10.37
C GLN A 44 17.13 -4.99 -10.91
N ALA A 45 15.92 -4.52 -10.60
CA ALA A 45 14.66 -5.12 -11.06
C ALA A 45 14.26 -4.73 -12.50
N SER A 46 14.94 -3.76 -13.12
CA SER A 46 14.56 -3.17 -14.43
C SER A 46 15.76 -3.03 -15.38
N ALA A 47 16.66 -4.02 -15.40
CA ALA A 47 17.95 -3.96 -16.11
C ALA A 47 17.87 -3.73 -17.64
N ASP A 48 16.71 -3.95 -18.27
CA ASP A 48 16.45 -3.61 -19.67
C ASP A 48 16.35 -2.08 -19.94
N TYR A 49 16.45 -1.26 -18.89
CA TYR A 49 16.20 0.19 -18.94
C TYR A 49 17.32 1.03 -18.31
N ASP A 50 17.65 2.13 -18.98
CA ASP A 50 18.40 3.25 -18.40
C ASP A 50 17.45 4.11 -17.56
N ILE A 51 17.77 4.29 -16.26
CA ILE A 51 16.83 4.85 -15.29
C ILE A 51 17.34 6.15 -14.65
N SER A 52 16.54 7.21 -14.74
CA SER A 52 16.73 8.46 -14.03
C SER A 52 15.58 8.76 -13.05
N TYR A 53 15.87 9.55 -12.01
CA TYR A 53 14.91 9.95 -10.99
C TYR A 53 15.18 11.38 -10.55
N ASP A 54 14.14 12.23 -10.58
CA ASP A 54 14.16 13.57 -10.00
C ASP A 54 13.35 13.57 -8.70
N ALA A 55 14.03 13.76 -7.58
CA ALA A 55 13.41 13.80 -6.26
C ALA A 55 12.50 15.02 -6.03
N SER A 56 12.67 16.11 -6.79
CA SER A 56 11.87 17.33 -6.63
C SER A 56 10.45 17.17 -7.21
N THR A 57 10.32 16.61 -8.41
CA THR A 57 9.02 16.23 -9.00
C THR A 57 8.54 14.84 -8.57
N ARG A 58 9.44 14.00 -8.03
CA ARG A 58 9.30 12.54 -7.85
C ARG A 58 9.08 11.78 -9.17
N ARG A 59 9.52 12.34 -10.30
CA ARG A 59 9.41 11.68 -11.60
C ARG A 59 10.53 10.65 -11.76
N MET A 60 10.15 9.43 -12.10
CA MET A 60 11.08 8.36 -12.50
C MET A 60 10.90 8.08 -13.99
N VAL A 61 12.00 7.98 -14.73
CA VAL A 61 11.99 7.79 -16.18
C VAL A 61 12.85 6.57 -16.54
N PHE A 62 12.28 5.66 -17.32
CA PHE A 62 12.90 4.41 -17.77
C PHE A 62 12.97 4.43 -19.29
N THR A 63 14.17 4.58 -19.84
CA THR A 63 14.43 4.54 -21.29
C THR A 63 14.89 3.15 -21.68
N ALA A 64 14.26 2.52 -22.66
CA ALA A 64 14.65 1.19 -23.13
C ALA A 64 16.10 1.21 -23.65
N ASN A 65 16.95 0.32 -23.13
CA ASN A 65 18.35 0.26 -23.51
C ASN A 65 18.53 -0.29 -24.95
N ALA A 66 19.73 -0.14 -25.51
CA ALA A 66 20.02 -0.55 -26.88
C ALA A 66 19.78 -2.06 -27.16
N ALA A 67 19.94 -2.93 -26.16
CA ALA A 67 19.69 -4.37 -26.31
C ALA A 67 18.18 -4.67 -26.38
N LEU A 68 17.37 -4.03 -25.53
CA LEU A 68 15.91 -4.16 -25.60
C LEU A 68 15.36 -3.58 -26.92
N LEU A 69 15.86 -2.42 -27.38
CA LEU A 69 15.49 -1.86 -28.67
C LEU A 69 15.91 -2.78 -29.84
N THR A 70 17.07 -3.43 -29.75
CA THR A 70 17.50 -4.43 -30.76
C THR A 70 16.61 -5.67 -30.75
N GLN A 71 16.20 -6.17 -29.58
CA GLN A 71 15.28 -7.29 -29.44
C GLN A 71 13.89 -6.94 -30.03
N ILE A 72 13.36 -5.75 -29.72
CA ILE A 72 12.06 -5.28 -30.25
C ILE A 72 12.10 -5.17 -31.78
N ASN A 73 13.17 -4.61 -32.35
CA ASN A 73 13.29 -4.43 -33.80
C ASN A 73 13.83 -5.66 -34.56
N SER A 74 13.98 -6.81 -33.89
CA SER A 74 14.60 -8.01 -34.49
C SER A 74 13.77 -8.60 -35.64
N ASP A 75 12.45 -8.46 -35.59
CA ASP A 75 11.54 -8.78 -36.70
C ASP A 75 10.27 -7.92 -36.63
N LEU A 76 10.23 -6.85 -37.43
CA LEU A 76 9.10 -5.92 -37.52
C LEU A 76 7.79 -6.58 -38.00
N THR A 77 7.84 -7.78 -38.58
CA THR A 77 6.65 -8.53 -39.00
C THR A 77 5.99 -9.32 -37.87
N LYS A 78 6.58 -9.32 -36.66
CA LYS A 78 6.08 -10.04 -35.48
C LYS A 78 5.71 -9.09 -34.34
N THR A 79 4.87 -9.58 -33.44
CA THR A 79 4.51 -8.90 -32.19
C THR A 79 5.70 -8.92 -31.24
N ALA A 80 6.24 -7.75 -30.89
CA ALA A 80 7.39 -7.61 -30.00
C ALA A 80 6.97 -7.42 -28.53
N LYS A 81 7.60 -8.19 -27.63
CA LYS A 81 7.34 -8.10 -26.17
C LYS A 81 8.16 -6.97 -25.55
N VAL A 82 7.49 -6.13 -24.75
CA VAL A 82 8.14 -5.13 -23.89
C VAL A 82 8.11 -5.66 -22.44
N PRO A 83 9.25 -5.81 -21.76
CA PRO A 83 9.27 -6.14 -20.32
C PRO A 83 8.79 -4.93 -19.51
N ALA A 84 8.00 -5.15 -18.46
CA ALA A 84 7.52 -4.05 -17.62
C ALA A 84 8.63 -3.59 -16.65
N PRO A 85 9.02 -2.30 -16.62
CA PRO A 85 9.84 -1.75 -15.55
C PRO A 85 9.20 -1.97 -14.17
N ILE A 86 10.02 -2.14 -13.13
CA ILE A 86 9.55 -2.41 -11.76
C ILE A 86 10.14 -1.38 -10.79
N VAL A 87 9.35 -0.36 -10.46
CA VAL A 87 9.63 0.54 -9.34
C VAL A 87 9.60 -0.28 -8.04
N THR A 88 10.64 -0.16 -7.22
CA THR A 88 10.68 -0.72 -5.86
C THR A 88 10.88 0.42 -4.85
N GLY A 89 10.26 0.31 -3.68
CA GLY A 89 10.27 1.37 -2.67
C GLY A 89 9.42 1.03 -1.45
N LYS A 90 9.26 1.98 -0.54
CA LYS A 90 8.57 1.81 0.75
C LYS A 90 7.47 2.86 0.94
N VAL A 91 6.40 2.46 1.62
CA VAL A 91 5.26 3.33 1.95
C VAL A 91 5.38 3.92 3.35
N THR A 92 5.35 5.25 3.46
CA THR A 92 5.63 5.98 4.71
C THR A 92 4.40 6.30 5.56
N LYS A 93 3.19 6.07 5.05
CA LYS A 93 1.91 6.41 5.72
C LYS A 93 1.00 5.19 5.85
N GLU A 94 0.35 5.07 7.00
CA GLU A 94 -0.66 4.03 7.25
C GLU A 94 -2.05 4.46 6.80
N SER A 95 -2.98 3.50 6.68
CA SER A 95 -4.37 3.72 6.27
C SER A 95 -4.52 4.48 4.93
N THR A 96 -3.48 4.48 4.10
CA THR A 96 -3.29 5.37 2.96
C THR A 96 -3.38 4.58 1.67
N THR A 97 -4.20 5.05 0.73
CA THR A 97 -4.26 4.49 -0.62
C THR A 97 -3.31 5.25 -1.53
N TYR A 98 -2.21 4.58 -1.88
CA TYR A 98 -1.27 5.00 -2.90
C TYR A 98 -1.86 4.74 -4.28
N VAL A 99 -1.70 5.70 -5.19
CA VAL A 99 -2.26 5.68 -6.54
C VAL A 99 -1.11 5.97 -7.51
N ASN A 100 -0.99 5.18 -8.57
CA ASN A 100 0.15 5.23 -9.48
C ASN A 100 -0.34 5.09 -10.93
N ASP A 101 0.15 5.97 -11.81
CA ASP A 101 -0.11 5.97 -13.25
C ASP A 101 1.09 6.58 -13.99
N PHE A 102 1.38 6.06 -15.18
CA PHE A 102 2.57 6.40 -15.96
C PHE A 102 2.22 6.71 -17.41
N ASP A 103 3.09 7.46 -18.07
CA ASP A 103 3.03 7.76 -19.50
C ASP A 103 4.09 6.91 -20.23
N LEU A 104 3.70 6.24 -21.31
CA LEU A 104 4.61 5.52 -22.23
C LEU A 104 4.72 6.33 -23.54
N THR A 105 5.94 6.71 -23.91
CA THR A 105 6.23 7.40 -25.17
C THR A 105 7.10 6.54 -26.09
N ILE A 106 6.72 6.45 -27.36
CA ILE A 106 7.39 5.67 -28.41
C ILE A 106 7.76 6.62 -29.57
N ASN A 107 9.02 6.53 -30.03
CA ASN A 107 9.62 7.35 -31.08
C ASN A 107 9.47 8.88 -30.89
N ASN A 108 9.15 9.34 -29.68
CA ASN A 108 8.79 10.73 -29.35
C ASN A 108 7.58 11.27 -30.18
N VAL A 109 6.76 10.37 -30.74
CA VAL A 109 5.58 10.70 -31.57
C VAL A 109 4.29 10.13 -30.98
N TYR A 110 4.34 8.90 -30.46
CA TYR A 110 3.18 8.23 -29.86
C TYR A 110 3.30 8.23 -28.35
N SER A 111 2.35 8.85 -27.65
CA SER A 111 2.26 8.80 -26.17
C SER A 111 0.94 8.14 -25.75
N VAL A 112 1.03 7.14 -24.86
CA VAL A 112 -0.10 6.39 -24.31
C VAL A 112 -0.02 6.45 -22.79
N LYS A 113 -1.11 6.82 -22.13
CA LYS A 113 -1.18 6.82 -20.66
C LYS A 113 -1.70 5.48 -20.12
N SER A 114 -1.14 5.02 -19.01
CA SER A 114 -1.49 3.75 -18.36
C SER A 114 -2.89 3.76 -17.76
N ASN A 115 -3.39 2.56 -17.45
CA ASN A 115 -4.42 2.39 -16.43
C ASN A 115 -3.87 2.76 -15.05
N VAL A 116 -4.75 3.26 -14.18
CA VAL A 116 -4.39 3.69 -12.81
C VAL A 116 -4.38 2.48 -11.86
N VAL A 117 -3.25 2.26 -11.18
CA VAL A 117 -3.08 1.20 -10.17
C VAL A 117 -3.22 1.78 -8.77
N LYS A 118 -3.73 0.99 -7.81
CA LYS A 118 -3.95 1.43 -6.42
C LYS A 118 -3.45 0.38 -5.41
N VAL A 119 -2.74 0.82 -4.38
CA VAL A 119 -2.23 0.00 -3.28
C VAL A 119 -2.63 0.64 -1.95
N HIS A 120 -3.27 -0.11 -1.06
CA HIS A 120 -3.74 0.41 0.23
C HIS A 120 -2.86 -0.10 1.38
N THR A 121 -2.35 0.79 2.24
CA THR A 121 -1.63 0.38 3.45
C THR A 121 -2.60 0.04 4.57
N PRO A 122 -2.50 -1.16 5.18
CA PRO A 122 -3.44 -1.56 6.22
C PRO A 122 -3.30 -0.68 7.46
N THR A 123 -4.45 -0.30 8.02
CA THR A 123 -4.60 0.38 9.31
C THR A 123 -3.76 -0.30 10.39
N PRO A 124 -3.07 0.45 11.28
CA PRO A 124 -2.44 -0.15 12.45
C PRO A 124 -3.49 -0.91 13.27
N LYS A 125 -3.16 -2.15 13.65
CA LYS A 125 -3.94 -2.83 14.69
C LYS A 125 -3.72 -2.06 15.99
N VAL A 126 -4.80 -1.57 16.60
CA VAL A 126 -4.79 -1.18 18.01
C VAL A 126 -4.24 -2.38 18.80
N PRO A 127 -3.24 -2.20 19.67
CA PRO A 127 -2.77 -3.30 20.51
C PRO A 127 -3.94 -3.87 21.31
N ASN A 128 -4.08 -5.20 21.33
CA ASN A 128 -5.05 -5.85 22.22
C ASN A 128 -4.57 -5.70 23.66
N HIS A 129 -4.97 -4.61 24.32
CA HIS A 129 -4.83 -4.48 25.77
C HIS A 129 -5.60 -5.66 26.42
N PRO A 130 -4.97 -6.47 27.28
CA PRO A 130 -5.65 -7.60 27.91
C PRO A 130 -6.79 -7.10 28.81
N ASN A 131 -8.02 -7.40 28.39
CA ASN A 131 -9.30 -7.30 29.10
C ASN A 131 -9.36 -6.26 30.24
N LYS A 132 -9.65 -4.99 29.90
CA LYS A 132 -10.36 -4.12 30.86
C LYS A 132 -11.81 -4.62 30.95
N PRO A 133 -12.33 -5.01 32.13
CA PRO A 133 -13.70 -5.53 32.22
C PRO A 133 -14.73 -4.50 31.76
N GLU A 134 -15.56 -4.88 30.79
CA GLU A 134 -16.69 -4.06 30.36
C GLU A 134 -17.82 -4.18 31.40
N LEU A 135 -18.22 -3.05 31.98
CA LEU A 135 -19.29 -3.00 32.97
C LEU A 135 -20.64 -3.17 32.25
N GLN A 136 -21.07 -4.43 32.09
CA GLN A 136 -22.27 -4.80 31.35
C GLN A 136 -23.50 -4.04 31.86
N ARG A 137 -24.07 -3.19 30.99
CA ARG A 137 -25.39 -2.59 31.22
C ARG A 137 -26.45 -3.63 30.81
N PRO A 138 -27.40 -4.00 31.68
CA PRO A 138 -28.38 -5.01 31.34
C PRO A 138 -29.28 -4.54 30.19
N LYS A 139 -29.38 -5.36 29.14
CA LYS A 139 -30.40 -5.21 28.09
C LYS A 139 -31.58 -6.10 28.45
N THR A 140 -32.69 -5.48 28.83
CA THR A 140 -33.94 -6.18 29.14
C THR A 140 -34.61 -6.66 27.86
N GLY A 141 -34.88 -7.96 27.77
CA GLY A 141 -36.01 -8.54 27.04
C GLY A 141 -36.02 -8.43 25.51
N ASP A 142 -35.69 -9.54 24.85
CA ASP A 142 -36.72 -10.22 24.04
C ASP A 142 -36.65 -11.73 24.30
N LEU A 143 -37.70 -12.48 23.93
CA LEU A 143 -38.11 -13.70 24.62
C LEU A 143 -37.75 -14.98 23.85
N GLY A 144 -36.66 -15.66 24.26
CA GLY A 144 -36.30 -16.97 23.72
C GLY A 144 -35.29 -17.76 24.56
N ASN A 145 -35.75 -18.89 25.11
CA ASN A 145 -34.94 -20.00 25.68
C ASN A 145 -34.16 -19.73 27.00
N LEU A 146 -34.88 -19.83 28.12
CA LEU A 146 -34.42 -20.10 29.50
C LEU A 146 -35.21 -21.31 30.06
N PRO A 147 -34.87 -21.96 31.21
CA PRO A 147 -33.82 -21.68 32.22
C PRO A 147 -32.63 -22.69 32.05
N ILE A 148 -31.79 -23.15 33.00
CA ILE A 148 -31.67 -23.19 34.48
C ILE A 148 -30.18 -22.94 34.84
N MET A 149 -29.75 -22.06 35.76
CA MET A 149 -29.97 -21.93 37.23
C MET A 149 -29.26 -22.98 38.12
N ILE A 150 -27.92 -22.87 38.25
CA ILE A 150 -27.11 -23.43 39.34
C ILE A 150 -26.20 -22.28 39.82
N LEU A 151 -26.25 -21.67 41.01
CA LEU A 151 -26.80 -21.97 42.35
C LEU A 151 -25.84 -22.71 43.31
N LEU A 152 -25.38 -21.98 44.36
CA LEU A 152 -24.66 -22.44 45.56
C LEU A 152 -23.23 -23.03 45.35
N LEU A 153 -22.26 -22.97 46.29
CA LEU A 153 -21.97 -22.11 47.47
C LEU A 153 -20.50 -22.37 47.93
N LEU A 154 -20.03 -21.69 48.99
CA LEU A 154 -18.82 -21.93 49.82
C LEU A 154 -17.45 -21.52 49.21
N ALA A 155 -16.47 -20.97 49.96
CA ALA A 155 -16.46 -20.43 51.33
C ALA A 155 -15.26 -19.48 51.59
N SER A 156 -15.29 -18.76 52.72
CA SER A 156 -14.28 -17.85 53.34
C SER A 156 -13.88 -16.57 52.56
N GLY A 157 -13.63 -15.42 53.21
CA GLY A 157 -13.85 -15.03 54.61
C GLY A 157 -13.34 -13.59 54.92
N GLY A 158 -13.99 -12.85 55.84
CA GLY A 158 -13.62 -11.47 56.24
C GLY A 158 -14.25 -10.36 55.37
N VAL A 159 -15.08 -9.38 55.80
CA VAL A 159 -15.53 -8.78 57.09
C VAL A 159 -14.75 -7.55 57.59
N LEU A 160 -15.47 -6.40 57.70
CA LEU A 160 -15.10 -5.08 58.29
C LEU A 160 -14.00 -4.24 57.55
N ALA A 161 -13.95 -2.89 57.62
CA ALA A 161 -14.95 -1.84 57.94
C ALA A 161 -14.44 -0.41 57.61
N GLY A 162 -15.36 0.54 57.36
CA GLY A 162 -15.13 2.01 57.49
C GLY A 162 -14.32 2.69 56.38
N THR A 163 -14.37 4.02 56.19
CA THR A 163 -15.30 5.08 56.66
C THR A 163 -15.38 6.21 55.63
N LEU A 164 -16.52 6.91 55.55
CA LEU A 164 -16.69 8.10 54.71
C LEU A 164 -16.12 9.35 55.38
N VAL A 165 -15.39 10.19 54.63
CA VAL A 165 -15.15 11.60 54.98
C VAL A 165 -15.47 12.49 53.78
N VAL A 166 -16.56 13.24 53.88
CA VAL A 166 -16.88 14.36 52.99
C VAL A 166 -16.55 15.66 53.72
N LYS A 167 -15.84 16.59 53.07
CA LYS A 167 -15.81 17.99 53.48
C LYS A 167 -15.96 18.91 52.26
N ARG A 168 -16.87 19.88 52.38
CA ARG A 168 -17.22 20.87 51.36
C ARG A 168 -16.86 22.27 51.86
N LYS A 169 -16.61 23.18 50.90
CA LYS A 169 -16.47 24.64 51.10
C LYS A 169 -15.21 25.05 51.91
N LYS A 170 -14.75 26.30 51.83
CA LYS A 170 -15.43 27.53 51.34
C LYS A 170 -14.50 28.41 50.49
N GLN A 171 -15.11 29.37 49.80
CA GLN A 171 -14.43 30.48 49.14
C GLN A 171 -13.73 31.39 50.17
N ALA A 172 -12.64 32.00 49.72
CA ALA A 172 -12.23 33.38 50.03
C ALA A 172 -12.03 34.09 48.68
#